data_AF-A0A3C2E2H7-F1
#
_entry.id   AF-A0A3C2E2H7-F1
#
_cell.length_a   1.000
_cell.length_b   1.000
_cell.length_c   1.000
_cell.angle_alpha   90.00
_cell.angle_beta   90.00
_cell.angle_gamma   90.00
#
_symmetry.space_group_name_H-M   'P 1'
#
loop_
_entity.id
_entity.type
_entity.pdbx_description
1 polymer ?
#
loop_
_entity_poly.entity_id
_entity_poly.type
_entity_poly.pdbx_seq_one_letter_code
_entity_poly.pdbx_strand_id
1 'polypeptide(L)'
;MRQLSHQNERPVMEKPSPSEMLVLKSLWSQSPLGTREIQERAGTPQGWAYSTTRTLIARMVEKGLIEKGDAHGLAVFAPKATKAQVLSAMIRSFSAQIFDLDEPLPASAFASSPLLDPADIAELERLLAEKPEGDA
;
A
#
# COMPACT_ATOMS: atom_id res chain seq x y z
N MET A 1 40.53 0.58 -8.60
CA MET A 1 39.23 -0.11 -8.46
C MET A 1 38.49 0.50 -7.28
N ARG A 2 37.52 1.40 -7.52
CA ARG A 2 36.56 1.83 -6.47
C ARG A 2 35.33 0.94 -6.61
N GLN A 3 34.99 0.21 -5.56
CA GLN A 3 33.79 -0.60 -5.49
C GLN A 3 32.56 0.31 -5.61
N LEU A 4 31.63 -0.08 -6.48
CA LEU A 4 30.31 0.51 -6.61
C LEU A 4 29.53 0.18 -5.34
N SER A 5 29.30 1.19 -4.50
CA SER A 5 28.23 1.15 -3.51
C SER A 5 26.92 1.10 -4.28
N HIS A 6 26.39 -0.11 -4.51
CA HIS A 6 25.00 -0.28 -4.88
C HIS A 6 24.16 0.20 -3.69
N GLN A 7 23.82 1.49 -3.70
CA GLN A 7 22.74 1.98 -2.86
C GLN A 7 21.52 1.12 -3.19
N ASN A 8 20.97 0.52 -2.15
CA ASN A 8 19.78 -0.29 -2.20
C ASN A 8 18.60 0.62 -2.55
N GLU A 9 18.41 0.93 -3.84
CA GLU A 9 17.26 1.67 -4.35
C GLU A 9 16.03 0.77 -4.19
N ARG A 10 15.46 0.75 -2.98
CA ARG A 10 14.12 0.23 -2.75
C ARG A 10 13.21 1.03 -3.69
N PRO A 11 12.52 0.38 -4.64
CA PRO A 11 11.69 1.10 -5.60
C PRO A 11 10.71 1.97 -4.84
N VAL A 12 10.75 3.28 -5.10
CA VAL A 12 9.82 4.24 -4.50
C VAL A 12 8.45 3.89 -5.05
N MET A 13 7.64 3.23 -4.23
CA MET A 13 6.27 2.90 -4.57
C MET A 13 5.49 4.21 -4.64
N GLU A 14 5.04 4.55 -5.84
CA GLU A 14 4.21 5.73 -6.04
C GLU A 14 2.92 5.59 -5.23
N LYS A 15 2.55 6.65 -4.50
CA LYS A 15 1.36 6.68 -3.66
C LYS A 15 0.12 6.37 -4.50
N PRO A 16 -0.68 5.34 -4.13
CA PRO A 16 -1.93 5.08 -4.82
C PRO A 16 -2.90 6.25 -4.69
N SER A 17 -3.58 6.59 -5.77
CA SER A 17 -4.72 7.49 -5.75
C SER A 17 -5.90 6.89 -4.97
N PRO A 18 -6.92 7.69 -4.60
CA PRO A 18 -8.08 7.19 -3.86
C PRO A 18 -8.79 6.02 -4.57
N SER A 19 -8.94 6.07 -5.89
CA SER A 19 -9.56 5.00 -6.67
C SER A 19 -8.69 3.72 -6.69
N GLU A 20 -7.37 3.86 -6.86
CA GLU A 20 -6.44 2.73 -6.84
C GLU A 20 -6.41 2.06 -5.46
N MET A 21 -6.51 2.86 -4.39
CA MET A 21 -6.61 2.36 -3.02
C MET A 21 -7.86 1.52 -2.78
N LEU A 22 -9.00 1.86 -3.40
CA LEU A 22 -10.22 1.03 -3.28
C LEU A 22 -10.04 -0.35 -3.91
N VAL A 23 -9.36 -0.42 -5.06
CA VAL A 23 -9.02 -1.71 -5.72
C VAL A 23 -8.00 -2.48 -4.88
N LEU A 24 -6.97 -1.83 -4.34
CA LEU A 24 -6.02 -2.49 -3.45
C LEU A 24 -6.70 -3.05 -2.19
N LYS A 25 -7.65 -2.31 -1.60
CA LYS A 25 -8.43 -2.79 -0.45
C LYS A 25 -9.24 -4.04 -0.76
N SER A 26 -9.88 -4.12 -1.94
CA SER A 26 -10.62 -5.33 -2.32
C SER A 26 -9.69 -6.52 -2.52
N LEU A 27 -8.52 -6.29 -3.11
CA LEU A 27 -7.48 -7.31 -3.33
C LEU A 27 -6.80 -7.78 -2.04
N TRP A 28 -6.56 -6.91 -1.05
CA TRP A 28 -6.03 -7.34 0.24
C TRP A 28 -7.05 -8.13 1.05
N SER A 29 -8.34 -7.86 0.86
CA SER A 29 -9.40 -8.65 1.49
C SER A 29 -9.54 -10.04 0.87
N GLN A 30 -9.29 -10.16 -0.44
CA GLN A 30 -9.32 -11.43 -1.16
C GLN A 30 -8.49 -11.31 -2.43
N SER A 31 -7.60 -12.27 -2.67
CA SER A 31 -6.75 -12.32 -3.85
C SER A 31 -6.53 -13.78 -4.28
N PRO A 32 -6.40 -14.06 -5.59
CA PRO A 32 -6.55 -13.13 -6.72
C PRO A 32 -8.04 -12.84 -7.04
N LEU A 33 -8.31 -11.75 -7.76
CA LEU A 33 -9.67 -11.40 -8.23
C LEU A 33 -9.68 -11.11 -9.74
N GLY A 34 -10.75 -11.49 -10.42
CA GLY A 34 -11.04 -11.06 -11.79
C GLY A 34 -11.60 -9.65 -11.86
N THR A 35 -11.64 -9.07 -13.07
CA THR A 35 -12.16 -7.71 -13.31
C THR A 35 -13.60 -7.51 -12.83
N ARG A 36 -14.47 -8.52 -12.96
CA ARG A 36 -15.87 -8.46 -12.49
C ARG A 36 -15.96 -8.39 -10.97
N GLU A 37 -15.18 -9.21 -10.27
CA GLU A 37 -15.16 -9.19 -8.81
C GLU A 37 -14.60 -7.86 -8.27
N ILE A 38 -13.58 -7.31 -8.94
CA ILE A 38 -13.07 -5.96 -8.64
C ILE A 38 -14.14 -4.90 -8.90
N GLN A 39 -14.89 -5.00 -10.01
CA GLN A 39 -16.02 -4.10 -10.28
C GLN A 39 -17.06 -4.16 -9.16
N GLU A 40 -17.48 -5.35 -8.74
CA GLU A 40 -18.50 -5.50 -7.70
C GLU A 40 -18.06 -4.92 -6.36
N ARG A 41 -16.79 -5.13 -5.99
CA ARG A 41 -16.25 -4.73 -4.68
C ARG A 41 -15.81 -3.28 -4.59
N ALA A 42 -15.22 -2.74 -5.67
CA ALA A 42 -14.62 -1.42 -5.67
C ALA A 42 -15.36 -0.43 -6.57
N GLY A 43 -15.86 -0.87 -7.72
CA GLY A 43 -16.46 0.01 -8.73
C GLY A 43 -17.93 0.32 -8.51
N THR A 44 -18.78 -0.69 -8.34
CA THR A 44 -20.23 -0.54 -8.17
C THR A 44 -20.60 0.33 -6.97
N PRO A 45 -19.98 0.21 -5.79
CA PRO A 45 -20.26 1.10 -4.66
C PRO A 45 -19.95 2.57 -4.93
N GLN A 46 -19.08 2.84 -5.91
CA GLN A 46 -18.67 4.17 -6.34
C GLN A 46 -19.39 4.66 -7.60
N GLY A 47 -20.33 3.86 -8.14
CA GLY A 47 -21.05 4.17 -9.37
C GLY A 47 -20.21 4.09 -10.65
N TRP A 48 -19.07 3.38 -10.63
CA TRP A 48 -18.22 3.28 -11.81
C TRP A 48 -18.84 2.36 -12.88
N ALA A 49 -18.80 2.80 -14.13
CA ALA A 49 -19.01 1.91 -15.26
C ALA A 49 -17.91 0.84 -15.33
N TYR A 50 -18.23 -0.33 -15.88
CA TYR A 50 -17.27 -1.43 -16.02
C TYR A 50 -16.00 -1.06 -16.80
N SER A 51 -16.14 -0.19 -17.82
CA SER A 51 -15.02 0.34 -18.59
C SER A 51 -14.05 1.15 -17.73
N THR A 52 -14.55 1.93 -16.76
CA THR A 52 -13.74 2.70 -15.82
C THR A 52 -12.89 1.78 -14.95
N THR A 53 -13.49 0.73 -14.39
CA THR A 53 -12.77 -0.28 -13.60
C THR A 53 -11.69 -0.97 -14.41
N ARG A 54 -11.98 -1.35 -15.66
CA ARG A 54 -10.98 -1.97 -16.55
C ARG A 54 -9.81 -1.02 -16.85
N THR A 55 -10.09 0.25 -17.14
CA THR A 55 -9.04 1.26 -17.37
C THR A 55 -8.21 1.50 -16.12
N LEU A 56 -8.82 1.53 -14.94
CA LEU A 56 -8.11 1.68 -13.67
C LEU A 56 -7.18 0.49 -13.40
N ILE A 57 -7.67 -0.74 -13.58
CA ILE A 57 -6.85 -1.96 -13.45
C ILE A 57 -5.65 -1.93 -14.40
N ALA A 58 -5.85 -1.57 -15.67
CA ALA A 58 -4.76 -1.48 -16.64
C ALA A 58 -3.67 -0.50 -16.19
N ARG A 59 -4.07 0.71 -15.75
CA ARG A 59 -3.15 1.71 -15.19
C ARG A 59 -2.43 1.22 -13.93
N MET A 60 -3.11 0.50 -13.05
CA MET A 60 -2.50 -0.07 -11.85
C MET A 60 -1.47 -1.16 -12.16
N VAL A 61 -1.69 -1.96 -13.20
CA VAL A 61 -0.70 -2.92 -13.71
C VAL A 61 0.51 -2.18 -14.27
N GLU A 62 0.30 -1.14 -15.09
CA GLU A 62 1.39 -0.30 -15.65
C GLU A 62 2.22 0.37 -14.55
N LYS A 63 1.57 0.88 -13.49
CA LYS A 63 2.24 1.43 -12.30
C LYS A 63 2.90 0.39 -11.41
N GLY A 64 2.67 -0.90 -11.66
CA GLY A 64 3.18 -1.98 -10.82
C GLY A 64 2.56 -2.06 -9.42
N LEU A 65 1.37 -1.50 -9.21
CA LEU A 65 0.63 -1.64 -7.94
C LEU A 65 0.02 -3.03 -7.80
N ILE A 66 -0.40 -3.61 -8.92
CA ILE A 66 -0.96 -4.96 -9.01
C ILE A 66 -0.29 -5.72 -10.15
N GLU A 67 -0.32 -7.03 -10.07
CA GLU A 67 0.12 -7.91 -11.14
C GLU A 67 -1.06 -8.62 -11.79
N LYS A 68 -0.93 -8.92 -13.08
CA LYS A 68 -1.90 -9.69 -13.85
C LYS A 68 -1.43 -11.13 -13.94
N GLY A 69 -2.30 -12.06 -13.56
CA GLY A 69 -2.11 -13.51 -13.72
C GLY A 69 -3.18 -14.13 -14.61
N ASP A 70 -3.14 -15.46 -14.69
CA ASP A 70 -4.14 -16.29 -15.34
C ASP A 70 -4.64 -17.35 -14.36
N ALA A 71 -5.96 -17.51 -14.27
CA ALA A 71 -6.60 -18.60 -13.55
C ALA A 71 -7.62 -19.24 -14.47
N HIS A 72 -7.32 -20.46 -14.93
CA HIS A 72 -8.18 -21.22 -15.85
C HIS A 72 -8.54 -20.46 -17.14
N GLY A 73 -7.58 -19.74 -17.72
CA GLY A 73 -7.79 -18.95 -18.95
C GLY A 73 -8.48 -17.60 -18.72
N LEU A 74 -8.75 -17.23 -17.47
CA LEU A 74 -9.31 -15.94 -17.10
C LEU A 74 -8.24 -15.05 -16.48
N ALA A 75 -8.19 -13.80 -16.93
CA ALA A 75 -7.32 -12.80 -16.34
C ALA A 75 -7.75 -12.49 -14.89
N VAL A 76 -6.80 -12.65 -13.97
CA VAL A 76 -6.96 -12.31 -12.55
C VAL A 76 -5.87 -11.35 -12.11
N PHE A 77 -6.08 -10.67 -10.99
CA PHE A 77 -5.18 -9.65 -10.49
C PHE A 77 -4.86 -9.88 -9.00
N ALA A 78 -3.63 -9.58 -8.62
CA ALA A 78 -3.14 -9.68 -7.26
C ALA A 78 -2.34 -8.42 -6.86
N PRO A 79 -2.33 -8.03 -5.57
CA PRO A 79 -1.56 -6.87 -5.14
C PRO A 79 -0.06 -7.21 -5.16
N LYS A 80 0.75 -6.37 -5.80
CA LYS A 80 2.22 -6.54 -5.82
C LYS A 80 2.86 -6.09 -4.49
N ALA A 81 2.15 -5.24 -3.76
CA ALA A 81 2.56 -4.66 -2.49
C ALA A 81 1.63 -5.09 -1.35
N THR A 82 2.22 -5.40 -0.20
CA THR A 82 1.45 -5.60 1.03
C THR A 82 0.82 -4.29 1.51
N LYS A 83 -0.26 -4.38 2.29
CA LYS A 83 -0.89 -3.23 2.95
C LYS A 83 0.10 -2.41 3.78
N ALA A 84 1.00 -3.08 4.49
CA ALA A 84 2.04 -2.44 5.30
C ALA A 84 3.01 -1.62 4.43
N GLN A 85 3.50 -2.18 3.32
CA GLN A 85 4.39 -1.47 2.40
C GLN A 85 3.75 -0.22 1.82
N VAL A 86 2.48 -0.30 1.38
CA VAL A 86 1.75 0.86 0.87
C VAL A 86 1.56 1.92 1.96
N LEU A 87 1.19 1.51 3.17
CA LEU A 87 1.02 2.43 4.30
C LEU A 87 2.33 3.16 4.63
N SER A 88 3.45 2.44 4.71
CA SER A 88 4.77 3.03 4.95
C SER A 88 5.16 4.03 3.86
N ALA A 89 4.90 3.72 2.59
CA ALA A 89 5.15 4.64 1.49
C ALA A 89 4.29 5.91 1.58
N MET A 90 3.01 5.75 1.93
CA MET A 90 2.09 6.89 2.12
C MET A 90 2.51 7.81 3.27
N ILE A 91 2.93 7.24 4.41
CA ILE A 91 3.43 8.01 5.56
C ILE A 91 4.68 8.78 5.16
N ARG A 92 5.66 8.13 4.53
CA ARG A 92 6.89 8.81 4.08
C ARG A 92 6.59 9.94 3.10
N SER A 93 5.74 9.71 2.11
CA SER A 93 5.33 10.74 1.14
C SER A 93 4.63 11.92 1.82
N PHE A 94 3.77 11.65 2.80
CA PHE A 94 3.11 12.69 3.58
C PHE A 94 4.12 13.49 4.42
N SER A 95 5.05 12.80 5.10
CA SER A 95 6.08 13.45 5.92
C SER A 95 6.97 14.37 5.12
N ALA A 96 7.43 13.92 3.95
CA ALA A 96 8.22 14.72 3.03
C ALA A 96 7.45 15.96 2.54
N GLN A 97 6.15 15.82 2.24
CA GLN A 97 5.34 16.92 1.72
C GLN A 97 4.93 17.97 2.76
N ILE A 98 4.76 17.60 4.03
CA ILE A 98 4.23 18.49 5.07
C ILE A 98 5.32 19.08 5.95
N PHE A 99 6.38 18.31 6.21
CA PHE A 99 7.43 18.69 7.14
C PHE A 99 8.77 18.97 6.47
N ASP A 100 8.85 18.88 5.13
CA ASP A 100 10.10 18.95 4.36
C ASP A 100 11.18 17.99 4.91
N LEU A 101 10.74 16.82 5.41
CA LEU A 101 11.61 15.78 5.97
C LEU A 101 11.93 14.74 4.90
N ASP A 102 13.21 14.58 4.56
CA ASP A 102 13.69 13.48 3.72
C ASP A 102 13.77 12.13 4.49
N GLU A 103 13.66 12.18 5.82
CA GLU A 103 13.73 11.04 6.73
C GLU A 103 12.35 10.54 7.20
N PRO A 104 12.24 9.28 7.69
CA PRO A 104 10.99 8.78 8.27
C PRO A 104 10.48 9.67 9.40
N LEU A 105 9.15 9.81 9.54
CA LEU A 105 8.56 10.58 10.64
C LEU A 105 9.02 10.00 11.98
N PRO A 106 9.69 10.80 12.84
CA PRO A 106 10.16 10.30 14.12
C PRO A 106 8.97 9.93 15.01
N ALA A 107 9.10 8.87 15.81
CA ALA A 107 8.03 8.40 16.70
C ALA A 107 7.56 9.50 17.68
N SER A 108 8.45 10.42 18.04
CA SER A 108 8.14 11.59 18.88
C SER A 108 7.08 12.52 18.26
N ALA A 109 6.91 12.53 16.93
CA ALA A 109 5.85 13.29 16.27
C ALA A 109 4.44 12.81 16.67
N PHE A 110 4.31 11.58 17.17
CA PHE A 110 3.05 11.02 17.65
C PHE A 110 2.82 11.23 19.15
N ALA A 111 3.88 11.48 19.93
CA ALA A 111 3.80 11.56 21.40
C ALA A 111 2.95 12.73 21.91
N SER A 112 2.74 13.77 21.10
CA SER A 112 1.88 14.92 21.43
C SER A 112 0.64 15.00 20.53
N SER A 113 0.38 13.98 19.72
CA SER A 113 -0.72 13.97 18.76
C SER A 113 -1.97 13.33 19.37
N PRO A 114 -3.18 13.85 19.09
CA PRO A 114 -4.43 13.19 19.46
C PRO A 114 -4.70 11.89 18.68
N LEU A 115 -3.75 11.44 17.84
CA LEU A 115 -3.86 10.23 17.03
C LEU A 115 -3.72 8.92 17.82
N LEU A 116 -3.09 8.94 18.99
CA LEU A 116 -2.90 7.77 19.84
C LEU A 116 -3.43 8.10 21.23
N ASP A 117 -4.40 7.32 21.70
CA ASP A 117 -4.84 7.39 23.08
C ASP A 117 -3.99 6.47 23.98
N PRO A 118 -4.14 6.54 25.32
CA PRO A 118 -3.36 5.70 26.22
C PRO A 118 -3.54 4.18 25.99
N ALA A 119 -4.68 3.74 25.47
CA ALA A 119 -4.92 2.34 25.15
C ALA A 119 -4.18 1.93 23.87
N ASP A 120 -4.20 2.79 22.83
CA ASP A 120 -3.44 2.58 21.60
C ASP A 120 -1.93 2.47 21.88
N ILE A 121 -1.39 3.31 22.79
CA ILE A 121 0.02 3.28 23.19
C ILE A 121 0.35 1.95 23.87
N ALA A 122 -0.47 1.52 24.84
CA ALA A 122 -0.23 0.26 25.55
C ALA A 122 -0.33 -0.96 24.62
N GLU A 123 -1.24 -0.95 23.64
CA GLU A 123 -1.33 -2.00 22.63
C GLU A 123 -0.09 -2.02 21.74
N LEU A 124 0.38 -0.85 21.29
CA LEU A 124 1.58 -0.75 20.46
C LEU A 124 2.82 -1.24 21.21
N GLU A 125 2.99 -0.88 22.48
CA GLU A 125 4.07 -1.38 23.34
C GLU A 125 4.06 -2.91 23.43
N ARG A 126 2.88 -3.52 23.61
CA ARG A 126 2.73 -4.99 23.62
C ARG A 126 3.15 -5.61 22.28
N LEU A 127 2.65 -5.08 21.17
CA LEU A 127 2.96 -5.58 19.82
C LEU A 127 4.44 -5.47 19.47
N LEU A 128 5.12 -4.41 19.93
CA LEU A 128 6.57 -4.23 19.75
C LEU A 128 7.37 -5.21 20.60
N ALA A 129 6.94 -5.48 21.83
CA ALA A 129 7.60 -6.44 22.72
C ALA A 129 7.44 -7.90 22.26
N GLU A 130 6.34 -8.22 21.57
CA GLU A 130 6.05 -9.56 21.03
C GLU A 130 6.82 -9.91 19.76
N LYS A 131 7.40 -8.92 19.05
CA LYS A 131 8.19 -9.16 17.84
C LYS A 131 9.67 -9.35 18.21
N PRO A 132 10.24 -10.58 18.14
CA PRO A 132 11.68 -10.74 18.32
C PRO A 132 12.41 -10.08 17.14
N GLU A 133 13.57 -9.48 17.43
CA GLU A 133 14.46 -8.88 16.43
C GLU A 133 14.77 -9.89 15.31
N GLY A 134 14.50 -9.53 14.06
CA GLY A 134 14.90 -10.31 12.89
C GLY A 134 13.85 -10.30 11.78
N ASP A 135 13.87 -9.26 10.96
CA ASP A 135 13.64 -9.29 9.52
C ASP A 135 13.57 -7.82 9.03
N ALA A 136 14.74 -7.27 8.71
CA ALA A 136 14.92 -5.96 8.09
C ALA A 136 15.97 -6.04 6.98
#